data_AF-A0A4D6N8U1-F1
#
_entry.id   AF-A0A4D6N8U1-F1
#
_cell.length_a   1.000
_cell.length_b   1.000
_cell.length_c   1.000
_cell.angle_alpha   90.00
_cell.angle_beta   90.00
_cell.angle_gamma   90.00
#
_symmetry.space_group_name_H-M   'P 1'
#
loop_
_entity.id
_entity.type
_entity.pdbx_description
1 polymer ?
#
loop_
_entity_poly.entity_id
_entity_poly.type
_entity_poly.pdbx_seq_one_letter_code
_entity_poly.pdbx_strand_id
1 'polypeptide(L)'
;MAEPKPIRRWWQFCNFSNLYCFSSTINRCPPQFTPLSHFLPHQFGPHDLLSSSTPLLLETHDNALTLLPNHIVDDDDALCNDHLHNHKLKNAALEAANKSLAPYTASPSGVALLDRHDNIYKGSYLESAAFNPSLGPVQTALVAVGSGDYHDIVDAVLVEKEDAAVKQEQTVRFGSVKMNSRQ
;
A
#
# COMPACT_ATOMS: atom_id res chain seq x y z
N MET A 1 17.72 -22.60 -25.06
CA MET A 1 16.81 -22.38 -23.91
C MET A 1 16.47 -20.91 -23.88
N ALA A 2 15.20 -20.55 -24.02
CA ALA A 2 14.77 -19.15 -23.93
C ALA A 2 14.67 -18.77 -22.44
N GLU A 3 15.31 -17.67 -22.05
CA GLU A 3 15.15 -17.12 -20.70
C GLU A 3 13.71 -16.68 -20.46
N PRO A 4 13.14 -16.90 -19.26
CA PRO A 4 11.82 -16.41 -18.92
C PRO A 4 11.85 -14.88 -18.86
N LYS A 5 11.32 -14.23 -19.92
CA LYS A 5 11.13 -12.79 -19.92
C LYS A 5 10.05 -12.44 -18.87
N PRO A 6 10.29 -11.48 -17.97
CA PRO A 6 9.26 -11.03 -17.05
C PRO A 6 8.03 -10.55 -17.84
N ILE A 7 6.84 -10.94 -17.38
CA ILE A 7 5.56 -10.59 -18.04
C ILE A 7 5.46 -9.05 -18.08
N ARG A 8 5.01 -8.47 -19.20
CA ARG A 8 4.90 -7.00 -19.44
C ARG A 8 4.30 -6.21 -18.26
N ARG A 9 3.40 -6.82 -17.50
CA ARG A 9 2.78 -6.28 -16.27
C ARG A 9 3.80 -5.85 -15.20
N TRP A 10 4.89 -6.61 -15.03
CA TRP A 10 5.95 -6.32 -14.05
C TRP A 10 6.79 -5.11 -14.45
N TRP A 11 7.10 -4.99 -15.74
CA TRP A 11 7.80 -3.83 -16.27
C TRP A 11 7.01 -2.55 -16.05
N GLN A 12 5.69 -2.62 -16.25
CA GLN A 12 4.80 -1.48 -16.05
C GLN A 12 4.78 -1.04 -14.58
N PHE A 13 4.81 -1.96 -13.61
CA PHE A 13 4.93 -1.62 -12.19
C PHE A 13 6.24 -0.86 -11.86
N CYS A 14 7.40 -1.36 -12.31
CA CYS A 14 8.71 -0.74 -12.05
C CYS A 14 8.83 0.68 -12.61
N ASN A 15 8.07 1.00 -13.68
CA ASN A 15 8.03 2.34 -14.25
C ASN A 15 7.49 3.40 -13.27
N PHE A 16 6.71 3.00 -12.26
CA PHE A 16 6.11 3.93 -11.31
C PHE A 16 7.03 4.32 -10.16
N SER A 17 8.14 3.61 -9.97
CA SER A 17 9.02 3.78 -8.80
C SER A 17 10.39 4.39 -9.14
N ASN A 18 10.68 4.72 -10.41
CA ASN A 18 12.05 4.96 -10.89
C ASN A 18 13.03 3.81 -10.51
N LEU A 19 12.52 2.60 -10.25
CA LEU A 19 13.34 1.46 -9.86
C LEU A 19 14.00 0.85 -11.10
N TYR A 20 15.32 0.69 -11.04
CA TYR A 20 16.10 0.03 -12.07
C TYR A 20 15.95 -1.49 -11.98
N CYS A 21 15.74 -2.16 -13.12
CA CYS A 21 15.68 -3.62 -13.18
C CYS A 21 17.10 -4.21 -13.22
N PHE A 22 17.40 -5.11 -12.28
CA PHE A 22 18.65 -5.86 -12.22
C PHE A 22 18.43 -7.25 -12.84
N SER A 23 19.15 -7.57 -13.92
CA SER A 23 19.22 -8.95 -14.42
C SER A 23 20.41 -9.63 -13.77
N SER A 24 20.18 -10.40 -12.71
CA SER A 24 21.25 -11.23 -12.12
C SER A 24 21.41 -12.51 -12.93
N THR A 25 22.27 -12.51 -13.94
CA THR A 25 22.69 -13.76 -14.56
C THR A 25 23.76 -14.39 -13.68
N ILE A 26 23.56 -15.65 -13.27
CA ILE A 26 24.58 -16.49 -12.64
C ILE A 26 25.65 -16.78 -13.72
N ASN A 27 26.54 -15.84 -13.98
CA ASN A 27 27.84 -16.07 -14.63
C ASN A 27 28.70 -14.81 -14.55
N ARG A 28 30.02 -15.02 -14.51
CA ARG A 28 31.09 -14.08 -14.13
C ARG A 28 31.30 -12.87 -15.07
N CYS A 29 30.24 -12.14 -15.41
CA CYS A 29 30.31 -10.84 -16.09
C CYS A 29 29.81 -9.73 -15.15
N PRO A 30 30.37 -8.51 -15.21
CA PRO A 30 29.82 -7.39 -14.48
C PRO A 30 28.36 -7.18 -14.92
N PRO A 31 27.45 -6.90 -13.98
CA PRO A 31 26.03 -6.71 -14.29
C PRO A 31 25.88 -5.57 -15.30
N GLN A 32 25.39 -5.90 -16.50
CA GLN A 32 25.16 -4.91 -17.54
C GLN A 32 23.84 -4.19 -17.24
N PHE A 33 23.95 -2.93 -16.84
CA PHE A 33 22.79 -2.09 -16.58
C PHE A 33 22.06 -1.77 -17.90
N THR A 34 20.78 -2.12 -17.95
CA THR A 34 19.91 -1.77 -19.08
C THR A 34 18.77 -0.90 -18.56
N PRO A 35 18.61 0.34 -19.07
CA PRO A 35 17.57 1.24 -18.57
C PRO A 35 16.17 0.69 -18.88
N LEU A 36 15.19 1.02 -18.05
CA LEU A 36 13.82 0.56 -18.21
C LEU A 36 13.21 0.93 -19.57
N SER A 37 13.58 2.10 -20.10
CA SER A 37 13.16 2.58 -21.43
C SER A 37 13.50 1.63 -22.58
N HIS A 38 14.52 0.79 -22.41
CA HIS A 38 14.87 -0.25 -23.39
C HIS A 38 13.82 -1.38 -23.41
N PHE A 39 13.26 -1.73 -22.25
CA PHE A 39 12.25 -2.78 -22.11
C PHE A 39 10.83 -2.25 -22.33
N LEU A 40 10.60 -0.95 -22.10
CA LEU A 40 9.34 -0.24 -22.28
C LEU A 40 9.51 0.98 -23.21
N PRO A 41 9.69 0.77 -24.51
CA PRO A 41 9.62 1.87 -25.46
C PRO A 41 8.20 2.48 -25.43
N HIS A 42 8.12 3.81 -25.42
CA HIS A 42 6.85 4.58 -25.29
C HIS A 42 6.07 4.26 -24.01
N GLN A 43 6.76 4.37 -22.87
CA GLN A 43 6.17 4.09 -21.57
C GLN A 43 4.96 4.98 -21.27
N PHE A 44 3.91 4.37 -20.73
CA PHE A 44 2.78 5.07 -20.14
C PHE A 44 2.99 5.20 -18.63
N GLY A 45 2.81 6.40 -18.08
CA GLY A 45 3.10 6.70 -16.68
C GLY A 45 2.32 7.90 -16.12
N PRO A 46 2.65 8.33 -14.89
CA PRO A 46 1.92 9.38 -14.18
C PRO A 46 1.85 10.70 -14.95
N HIS A 47 2.93 11.05 -15.66
CA HIS A 47 3.04 12.29 -16.44
C HIS A 47 2.05 12.36 -17.61
N ASP A 48 1.46 11.23 -18.04
CA ASP A 48 0.47 11.20 -19.11
C ASP A 48 -0.94 11.57 -18.62
N LEU A 49 -1.19 11.47 -17.30
CA LEU A 49 -2.52 11.64 -16.70
C LEU A 49 -2.58 12.72 -15.61
N LEU A 50 -1.45 12.99 -14.95
CA LEU A 50 -1.39 13.79 -13.72
C LEU A 50 -0.56 15.06 -13.91
N SER A 51 -0.85 16.06 -13.08
CA SER A 51 -0.03 17.27 -12.99
C SER A 51 1.33 16.96 -12.37
N SER A 52 2.34 17.78 -12.67
CA SER A 52 3.67 17.67 -12.05
C SER A 52 3.71 17.94 -10.54
N SER A 53 2.58 18.34 -9.94
CA SER A 53 2.46 18.56 -8.49
C SER A 53 1.99 17.31 -7.73
N THR A 54 1.59 16.26 -8.45
CA THR A 54 1.14 15.02 -7.84
C THR A 54 2.35 14.16 -7.46
N PRO A 55 2.45 13.71 -6.19
CA PRO A 55 3.62 12.97 -5.73
C PRO A 55 3.74 11.62 -6.45
N LEU A 56 4.98 11.24 -6.76
CA LEU A 56 5.32 9.94 -7.32
C LEU A 56 5.53 8.89 -6.22
N LEU A 57 5.65 7.61 -6.63
CA LEU A 57 5.94 6.54 -5.68
C LEU A 57 7.27 6.81 -4.96
N LEU A 58 7.27 6.64 -3.64
CA LEU A 58 8.39 6.92 -2.72
C LEU A 58 8.61 8.41 -2.38
N GLU A 59 7.88 9.33 -3.00
CA GLU A 59 7.87 10.72 -2.53
C GLU A 59 7.06 10.84 -1.24
N THR A 60 7.48 11.75 -0.36
CA THR A 60 6.77 11.96 0.91
C THR A 60 5.47 12.70 0.65
N HIS A 61 4.35 12.13 1.09
CA HIS A 61 3.04 12.77 1.03
C HIS A 61 2.16 12.34 2.23
N ASP A 62 1.10 13.10 2.49
CA ASP A 62 0.13 12.81 3.55
C ASP A 62 -1.29 13.20 3.08
N ASN A 63 -2.25 12.28 3.20
CA ASN A 63 -3.65 12.50 2.81
C ASN A 63 -4.49 13.23 3.88
N ALA A 64 -3.92 13.53 5.05
CA ALA A 64 -4.52 14.28 6.16
C ALA A 64 -5.90 13.74 6.62
N LEU A 65 -6.10 12.43 6.55
CA LEU A 65 -7.32 11.76 7.02
C LEU A 65 -7.37 11.72 8.54
N THR A 66 -8.59 11.69 9.06
CA THR A 66 -8.86 11.51 10.49
C THR A 66 -9.96 10.49 10.72
N LEU A 67 -9.84 9.75 11.83
CA LEU A 67 -10.91 8.89 12.33
C LEU A 67 -12.14 9.73 12.71
N LEU A 68 -13.32 9.20 12.42
CA LEU A 68 -14.57 9.80 12.88
C LEU A 68 -14.66 9.72 14.42
N PRO A 69 -15.26 10.73 15.10
CA PRO A 69 -15.37 10.77 16.57
C PRO A 69 -16.00 9.52 17.19
N ASN A 70 -16.94 8.88 16.49
CA ASN A 70 -17.60 7.65 16.93
C ASN A 70 -16.64 6.44 17.00
N HIS A 71 -15.41 6.58 16.51
CA HIS A 71 -14.34 5.58 16.57
C HIS A 71 -13.16 5.98 17.46
N ILE A 72 -13.21 7.18 18.05
CA ILE A 72 -12.30 7.60 19.13
C ILE A 72 -12.97 7.11 20.41
N VAL A 73 -12.41 6.09 21.03
CA VAL A 73 -12.91 5.58 22.31
C VAL A 73 -12.59 6.65 23.37
N ASP A 74 -13.59 7.06 24.14
CA ASP A 74 -13.47 8.05 25.22
C ASP A 74 -12.29 7.71 26.16
N ASP A 75 -11.51 8.75 26.48
CA ASP A 75 -10.18 8.71 27.12
C ASP A 75 -10.20 8.41 28.64
N ASP A 76 -11.29 7.87 29.21
CA ASP A 76 -11.54 7.94 30.67
C ASP A 76 -11.95 6.62 31.38
N ASP A 77 -11.59 5.44 30.88
CA ASP A 77 -11.70 4.25 31.74
C ASP A 77 -10.61 3.23 31.45
N ALA A 78 -10.14 2.57 32.50
CA ALA A 78 -8.98 1.69 32.49
C ALA A 78 -8.98 0.70 31.29
N LEU A 79 -8.23 1.04 30.24
CA LEU A 79 -8.21 0.27 29.01
C LEU A 79 -7.67 -1.13 29.29
N CYS A 80 -8.55 -2.13 29.21
CA CYS A 80 -8.14 -3.52 29.15
C CYS A 80 -7.19 -3.70 27.96
N ASN A 81 -6.24 -4.64 28.05
CA ASN A 81 -5.21 -4.85 27.03
C ASN A 81 -5.79 -4.95 25.60
N ASP A 82 -6.99 -5.51 25.46
CA ASP A 82 -7.72 -5.66 24.19
C ASP A 82 -8.11 -4.32 23.53
N HIS A 83 -8.64 -3.36 24.31
CA HIS A 83 -9.00 -2.03 23.79
C HIS A 83 -7.77 -1.23 23.35
N LEU A 84 -6.68 -1.34 24.10
CA LEU A 84 -5.42 -0.68 23.76
C LEU A 84 -4.83 -1.22 22.44
N HIS A 85 -4.89 -2.53 22.22
CA HIS A 85 -4.46 -3.14 20.95
C HIS A 85 -5.33 -2.66 19.78
N ASN A 86 -6.64 -2.61 19.96
CA ASN A 86 -7.55 -2.12 18.93
C ASN A 86 -7.27 -0.65 18.53
N HIS A 87 -7.02 0.22 19.51
CA HIS A 87 -6.69 1.62 19.24
C HIS A 87 -5.35 1.78 18.51
N LYS A 88 -4.31 1.05 18.94
CA LYS A 88 -3.01 1.03 18.25
C LYS A 88 -3.15 0.55 16.81
N LEU A 89 -3.93 -0.52 16.57
CA LEU A 89 -4.14 -1.09 15.25
C LEU A 89 -4.89 -0.13 14.32
N LYS A 90 -5.93 0.55 14.82
CA LYS A 90 -6.64 1.62 14.11
C LYS A 90 -5.73 2.78 13.70
N ASN A 91 -4.90 3.26 14.63
CA ASN A 91 -3.96 4.35 14.34
C ASN A 91 -2.89 3.95 13.33
N ALA A 92 -2.41 2.70 13.39
CA ALA A 92 -1.48 2.17 12.39
C ALA A 92 -2.11 2.09 11.00
N ALA A 93 -3.37 1.66 10.90
CA ALA A 93 -4.11 1.61 9.64
C ALA A 93 -4.38 3.03 9.10
N LEU A 94 -4.70 3.99 9.97
CA LEU A 94 -4.83 5.41 9.62
C LEU A 94 -3.52 5.97 9.05
N GLU A 95 -2.40 5.72 9.72
CA GLU A 95 -1.08 6.16 9.27
C GLU A 95 -0.77 5.59 7.87
N ALA A 96 -1.10 4.31 7.64
CA ALA A 96 -0.93 3.68 6.34
C ALA A 96 -1.83 4.31 5.26
N ALA A 97 -3.08 4.65 5.59
CA ALA A 97 -3.99 5.32 4.67
C ALA A 97 -3.53 6.74 4.33
N ASN A 98 -2.96 7.46 5.30
CA ASN A 98 -2.37 8.79 5.07
C ASN A 98 -1.17 8.74 4.12
N LYS A 99 -0.43 7.62 4.11
CA LYS A 99 0.69 7.36 3.20
C LYS A 99 0.30 6.62 1.91
N SER A 100 -0.99 6.50 1.61
CA SER A 100 -1.47 5.79 0.41
C SER A 100 -1.51 6.68 -0.83
N LEU A 101 -1.09 6.14 -1.97
CA LEU A 101 -1.08 6.85 -3.25
C LEU A 101 -2.27 6.42 -4.08
N ALA A 102 -3.30 7.26 -4.10
CA ALA A 102 -4.49 7.06 -4.93
C ALA A 102 -4.81 8.30 -5.79
N PRO A 103 -3.87 8.80 -6.63
CA PRO A 103 -4.06 10.05 -7.34
C PRO A 103 -5.11 9.99 -8.47
N TYR A 104 -5.53 8.79 -8.91
CA TYR A 104 -6.47 8.65 -10.02
C TYR A 104 -7.91 8.49 -9.51
N THR A 105 -8.12 7.72 -8.45
CA THR A 105 -9.46 7.48 -7.88
C THR A 105 -9.75 8.28 -6.61
N ALA A 106 -8.77 9.03 -6.08
CA ALA A 106 -8.89 9.77 -4.83
C ALA A 106 -9.45 8.92 -3.67
N SER A 107 -9.07 7.64 -3.65
CA SER A 107 -9.59 6.60 -2.74
C SER A 107 -8.47 6.08 -1.83
N PRO A 108 -7.93 6.92 -0.92
CA PRO A 108 -6.87 6.51 -0.01
C PRO A 108 -7.37 5.44 0.95
N SER A 109 -6.55 4.41 1.15
CA SER A 109 -6.85 3.30 2.05
C SER A 109 -5.57 2.68 2.61
N GLY A 110 -5.68 2.08 3.79
CA GLY A 110 -4.58 1.49 4.53
C GLY A 110 -5.05 0.34 5.41
N VAL A 111 -4.17 -0.62 5.63
CA VAL A 111 -4.43 -1.80 6.48
C VAL A 111 -3.33 -1.89 7.52
N ALA A 112 -3.70 -2.30 8.72
CA ALA A 112 -2.76 -2.79 9.72
C ALA A 112 -3.12 -4.23 10.13
N LEU A 113 -2.11 -5.09 10.24
CA LEU A 113 -2.21 -6.48 10.67
C LEU A 113 -1.50 -6.64 12.01
N LEU A 114 -2.10 -7.40 12.92
CA LEU A 114 -1.52 -7.78 14.21
C LEU A 114 -1.20 -9.28 14.20
N ASP A 115 0.00 -9.68 14.63
CA ASP A 115 0.35 -11.08 14.81
C ASP A 115 0.24 -11.54 16.29
N ARG A 116 0.42 -12.85 16.53
CA ARG A 116 0.43 -13.46 17.88
C ARG A 116 1.57 -12.98 18.78
N HIS A 117 2.55 -12.27 18.23
CA HIS A 117 3.71 -11.75 18.94
C HIS A 117 3.60 -10.24 19.18
N ASP A 118 2.39 -9.67 19.01
CA ASP A 118 2.08 -8.24 19.13
C ASP A 118 2.81 -7.32 18.12
N ASN A 119 3.28 -7.87 16.99
CA ASN A 119 3.86 -7.09 15.90
C ASN A 119 2.75 -6.50 15.02
N ILE A 120 2.92 -5.22 14.65
CA ILE A 120 1.99 -4.51 13.76
C ILE A 120 2.65 -4.28 12.40
N TYR A 121 2.01 -4.80 11.35
CA TYR A 121 2.43 -4.64 9.96
C TYR A 121 1.48 -3.70 9.21
N LYS A 122 2.01 -2.70 8.53
CA LYS A 122 1.24 -1.66 7.82
C LYS A 122 1.31 -1.87 6.31
N GLY A 123 0.19 -1.65 5.64
CA GLY A 123 0.10 -1.65 4.19
C GLY A 123 -0.72 -0.49 3.66
N SER A 124 -0.12 0.29 2.76
CA SER A 124 -0.76 1.41 2.08
C SER A 124 -1.29 0.99 0.72
N TYR A 125 -2.40 1.56 0.28
CA TYR A 125 -2.87 1.42 -1.10
C TYR A 125 -1.95 2.16 -2.07
N LEU A 126 -1.60 1.51 -3.18
CA LEU A 126 -0.74 2.08 -4.23
C LEU A 126 -1.41 1.91 -5.59
N GLU A 127 -1.88 3.02 -6.14
CA GLU A 127 -2.59 3.07 -7.40
C GLU A 127 -1.63 3.31 -8.58
N SER A 128 -1.81 2.55 -9.65
CA SER A 128 -1.03 2.66 -10.89
C SER A 128 -1.80 3.42 -11.95
N ALA A 129 -1.12 4.24 -12.77
CA ALA A 129 -1.74 4.92 -13.92
C ALA A 129 -2.42 3.94 -14.90
N ALA A 130 -1.90 2.72 -14.98
CA ALA A 130 -2.44 1.69 -15.85
C ALA A 130 -3.65 0.95 -15.23
N PHE A 131 -4.10 1.36 -14.04
CA PHE A 131 -5.01 0.66 -13.10
C PHE A 131 -4.50 -0.71 -12.64
N ASN A 132 -3.98 -1.52 -13.56
CA ASN A 132 -3.32 -2.77 -13.30
C ASN A 132 -1.82 -2.61 -13.56
N PRO A 133 -0.97 -2.54 -12.53
CA PRO A 133 -0.98 -3.40 -11.35
C PRO A 133 -1.00 -2.60 -10.03
N SER A 134 -2.13 -1.94 -9.73
CA SER A 134 -2.31 -1.33 -8.41
C SER A 134 -2.20 -2.39 -7.31
N LEU A 135 -1.56 -2.05 -6.20
CA LEU A 135 -1.40 -2.93 -5.05
C LEU A 135 -2.39 -2.54 -3.95
N GLY A 136 -3.23 -3.49 -3.57
CA GLY A 136 -4.17 -3.33 -2.47
C GLY A 136 -3.45 -3.18 -1.13
N PRO A 137 -4.03 -2.49 -0.13
CA PRO A 137 -3.39 -2.27 1.16
C PRO A 137 -3.11 -3.57 1.92
N VAL A 138 -3.93 -4.62 1.73
CA VAL A 138 -3.64 -5.96 2.27
C VAL A 138 -2.39 -6.56 1.64
N GLN A 139 -2.23 -6.44 0.33
CA GLN A 139 -1.08 -7.00 -0.39
C GLN A 139 0.21 -6.34 0.08
N THR A 140 0.20 -5.01 0.25
CA THR A 140 1.37 -4.29 0.76
C THR A 140 1.66 -4.61 2.22
N ALA A 141 0.63 -4.83 3.06
CA ALA A 141 0.81 -5.29 4.44
C ALA A 141 1.42 -6.70 4.50
N LEU A 142 0.97 -7.63 3.65
CA LEU A 142 1.53 -8.99 3.56
C LEU A 142 2.98 -8.99 3.07
N VAL A 143 3.35 -8.09 2.16
CA VAL A 143 4.75 -7.90 1.76
C VAL A 143 5.60 -7.44 2.95
N ALA A 144 5.06 -6.62 3.84
CA ALA A 144 5.75 -6.19 5.06
C ALA A 144 5.91 -7.31 6.10
N VAL A 145 4.97 -8.27 6.15
CA VAL A 145 5.12 -9.52 6.92
C VAL A 145 6.28 -10.37 6.34
N GLY A 146 6.48 -10.32 5.02
CA GLY A 146 7.57 -11.00 4.34
C GLY A 146 7.34 -12.50 4.22
N SER A 147 8.38 -13.31 4.43
CA SER A 147 8.29 -14.78 4.39
C SER A 147 7.84 -15.42 5.72
N GLY A 148 7.27 -14.63 6.62
CA GLY A 148 6.73 -15.11 7.90
C GLY A 148 5.52 -16.02 7.72
N ASP A 149 5.10 -16.67 8.81
CA ASP A 149 3.88 -17.48 8.78
C ASP A 149 2.64 -16.59 8.88
N TYR A 150 1.91 -16.48 7.77
CA TYR A 150 0.65 -15.74 7.71
C TYR A 150 -0.42 -16.30 8.68
N HIS A 151 -0.24 -17.51 9.21
CA HIS A 151 -1.16 -18.13 10.17
C HIS A 151 -1.08 -17.50 11.57
N ASP A 152 -0.06 -16.67 11.81
CA ASP A 152 0.10 -15.94 13.06
C ASP A 152 -0.63 -14.60 13.08
N ILE A 153 -1.22 -14.16 11.96
CA ILE A 153 -2.06 -12.95 11.95
C ILE A 153 -3.35 -13.23 12.73
N VAL A 154 -3.61 -12.44 13.76
CA VAL A 154 -4.76 -12.61 14.67
C VAL A 154 -5.82 -11.53 14.52
N ASP A 155 -5.43 -10.33 14.09
CA ASP A 155 -6.36 -9.23 13.89
C ASP A 155 -5.90 -8.33 12.73
N ALA A 156 -6.86 -7.62 12.14
CA ALA A 156 -6.58 -6.65 11.10
C ALA A 156 -7.62 -5.53 11.12
N VAL A 157 -7.15 -4.32 10.83
CA VAL A 157 -8.00 -3.14 10.64
C VAL A 157 -7.77 -2.59 9.25
N LEU A 158 -8.85 -2.49 8.47
CA LEU A 158 -8.89 -1.71 7.25
C LEU A 158 -9.38 -0.29 7.57
N VAL A 159 -8.70 0.68 6.97
CA VAL A 159 -9.08 2.07 6.94
C VAL A 159 -9.28 2.49 5.49
N GLU A 160 -10.42 3.10 5.20
CA GLU A 160 -10.68 3.75 3.91
C GLU A 160 -11.65 4.93 4.05
N LYS A 161 -11.63 5.82 3.06
CA LYS A 161 -12.59 6.93 2.97
C LYS A 161 -14.01 6.39 2.74
N GLU A 162 -14.99 6.93 3.45
CA GLU A 162 -16.39 6.44 3.37
C GLU A 162 -16.98 6.52 1.95
N ASP A 163 -16.74 7.63 1.27
CA ASP A 163 -17.19 7.91 -0.10
C ASP A 163 -16.11 7.58 -1.15
N ALA A 164 -15.24 6.61 -0.86
CA ALA A 164 -14.22 6.17 -1.82
C ALA A 164 -14.88 5.56 -3.07
N ALA A 165 -14.36 5.94 -4.25
CA ALA A 165 -14.76 5.36 -5.53
C ALA A 165 -14.34 3.89 -5.63
N VAL A 166 -13.22 3.53 -4.98
CA VAL A 166 -12.73 2.15 -4.87
C VAL A 166 -12.80 1.71 -3.42
N LYS A 167 -13.52 0.61 -3.15
CA LYS A 167 -13.66 0.02 -1.81
C LYS A 167 -12.84 -1.25 -1.71
N GLN A 168 -12.02 -1.35 -0.67
CA GLN A 168 -11.16 -2.50 -0.37
C GLN A 168 -11.81 -3.46 0.65
N GLU A 169 -12.92 -3.05 1.28
CA GLU A 169 -13.66 -3.83 2.28
C GLU A 169 -13.95 -5.27 1.83
N GLN A 170 -14.34 -5.49 0.57
CA GLN A 170 -14.64 -6.84 0.06
C GLN A 170 -13.42 -7.78 0.02
N THR A 171 -12.21 -7.22 0.07
CA THR A 171 -10.94 -7.96 0.09
C THR A 171 -10.52 -8.35 1.51
N VAL A 172 -11.13 -7.74 2.54
CA VAL A 172 -10.77 -7.90 3.95
C VAL A 172 -11.94 -8.55 4.71
N ARG A 173 -11.74 -9.72 5.32
CA ARG A 173 -12.77 -10.35 6.19
C ARG A 173 -12.68 -9.93 7.67
N PHE A 174 -11.94 -8.86 7.95
CA PHE A 174 -11.64 -8.36 9.30
C PHE A 174 -12.29 -6.99 9.55
N GLY A 175 -12.09 -6.41 10.74
CA GLY A 175 -12.70 -5.13 11.13
C GLY A 175 -12.40 -4.00 10.15
N SER A 176 -13.42 -3.25 9.77
CA SER A 176 -13.30 -2.09 8.86
C SER A 176 -13.70 -0.80 9.57
N VAL A 177 -12.92 0.25 9.34
CA VAL A 177 -13.10 1.58 9.93
C VAL A 177 -13.14 2.61 8.82
N LYS A 178 -14.15 3.48 8.85
CA LYS A 178 -14.35 4.53 7.86
C LYS A 178 -13.84 5.89 8.33
N MET A 179 -13.43 6.71 7.38
CA MET A 179 -12.81 8.02 7.63
C MET A 179 -13.39 9.15 6.79
N ASN A 180 -13.12 10.37 7.26
CA ASN A 180 -13.40 11.60 6.53
C ASN A 180 -12.12 12.42 6.33
N SER A 181 -12.06 13.19 5.25
CA SER A 181 -10.98 14.15 4.98
C SER A 181 -11.23 15.45 5.73
N ARG A 182 -10.18 16.09 6.25
CA ARG A 182 -10.27 17.49 6.69
C ARG A 182 -10.52 18.36 5.45
N GLN A 183 -11.59 19.15 5.48
CA GLN A 183 -11.85 20.18 4.47
C GLN A 183 -10.76 21.26 4.52
#